data_AF-A0A4R4WYN8-F1
#
_entry.id   AF-A0A4R4WYN8-F1
#
_cell.length_a   1.000
_cell.length_b   1.000
_cell.length_c   1.000
_cell.angle_alpha   90.00
_cell.angle_beta   90.00
_cell.angle_gamma   90.00
#
_symmetry.space_group_name_H-M   'P 1'
#
loop_
_entity.id
_entity.type
_entity.pdbx_description
1 polymer ?
#
loop_
_entity_poly.entity_id
_entity_poly.type
_entity_poly.pdbx_seq_one_letter_code
_entity_poly.pdbx_strand_id
1 'polypeptide(L)'
;MGDISRHLDIFLSTRAAIPAGLLADAGLTVADLTYVELGNFLTDVSQFRDPVAYTLALPDAQQREALAEFFRELVSGTTHALFGDDGCRRSDGVWAAIDPIPAARVTEVYDEFFTQYYPHEHADQPPYVWEASQRSSDPLYRPSARGVMTVVDDHYVAYLAEGLMEVEDDWRTLDLAGRQRLLVRLGKLLHGVEDWFFHSNVAELLELGPFGREPGESDEDLLRRFVTATARRRPEFVAADPVGLVRLRRRLYRRLRFPTPDGGTVPALRHAYPGFPTSQDTADTLLQALDELKLPPTAFQDGVGELVTQYAVEVLQPLVDASAAATAVLDEKGEIFGQAADNGAFAEVVGSHSLMSKDTPTSEPFFEDARTLATVASSIVVALLLHQVAVPAGDRPLGWDQILRRLIRYPPPSAGWERRALAGEQVHPEFARLAEDTTRPPGCSRSRRSELEDRYRRLAQELSG
;
A
#
# COMPACT_ATOMS: atom_id res chain seq x y z
N MET A 1 -1.37 8.27 -7.61
CA MET A 1 -1.65 7.93 -6.21
C MET A 1 -2.44 6.66 -6.18
N GLY A 2 -2.37 5.92 -5.07
CA GLY A 2 -3.48 5.05 -4.76
C GLY A 2 -4.76 5.89 -4.73
N ASP A 3 -5.84 5.41 -5.32
CA ASP A 3 -7.11 6.11 -5.12
C ASP A 3 -7.46 5.95 -3.64
N ILE A 4 -7.36 7.06 -2.87
CA ILE A 4 -7.55 7.09 -1.41
C ILE A 4 -8.91 6.49 -1.03
N SER A 5 -9.89 6.51 -1.95
CA SER A 5 -11.17 5.84 -1.72
C SER A 5 -11.09 4.31 -1.63
N ARG A 6 -9.95 3.67 -1.95
CA ARG A 6 -9.80 2.21 -1.91
C ARG A 6 -9.51 1.67 -0.53
N HIS A 7 -8.60 2.30 0.19
CA HIS A 7 -8.43 2.01 1.60
C HIS A 7 -9.74 2.24 2.35
N LEU A 8 -10.49 3.28 1.99
CA LEU A 8 -11.85 3.48 2.47
C LEU A 8 -12.80 2.32 2.10
N ASP A 9 -12.83 1.84 0.86
CA ASP A 9 -13.68 0.70 0.45
C ASP A 9 -13.35 -0.58 1.24
N ILE A 10 -12.06 -0.83 1.47
CA ILE A 10 -11.55 -1.94 2.30
C ILE A 10 -11.97 -1.76 3.75
N PHE A 11 -11.81 -0.55 4.28
CA PHE A 11 -12.21 -0.19 5.63
C PHE A 11 -13.71 -0.37 5.82
N LEU A 12 -14.55 0.12 4.92
CA LEU A 12 -16.00 -0.01 5.02
C LEU A 12 -16.43 -1.48 5.01
N SER A 13 -15.78 -2.30 4.19
CA SER A 13 -15.99 -3.74 4.15
C SER A 13 -15.53 -4.42 5.44
N THR A 14 -14.37 -4.02 5.97
CA THR A 14 -13.83 -4.49 7.24
C THR A 14 -14.75 -4.13 8.40
N ARG A 15 -15.16 -2.86 8.50
CA ARG A 15 -16.12 -2.33 9.48
C ARG A 15 -17.43 -3.12 9.47
N ALA A 16 -17.94 -3.46 8.29
CA ALA A 16 -19.17 -4.24 8.15
C ALA A 16 -19.01 -5.71 8.59
N ALA A 17 -17.80 -6.26 8.51
CA ALA A 17 -17.50 -7.63 8.92
C ALA A 17 -17.33 -7.78 10.45
N ILE A 18 -17.06 -6.70 11.18
CA ILE A 18 -16.88 -6.74 12.64
C ILE A 18 -18.23 -6.76 13.37
N PRO A 19 -18.53 -7.79 14.19
CA PRO A 19 -19.76 -7.83 14.97
C PRO A 19 -19.84 -6.72 16.02
N ALA A 20 -21.00 -6.07 16.15
CA ALA A 20 -21.20 -5.00 17.14
C ALA A 20 -20.96 -5.47 18.59
N GLY A 21 -21.24 -6.73 18.91
CA GLY A 21 -20.94 -7.31 20.23
C GLY A 21 -19.44 -7.33 20.53
N LEU A 22 -18.62 -7.66 19.54
CA LEU A 22 -17.16 -7.68 19.68
C LEU A 22 -16.60 -6.28 19.94
N LEU A 23 -17.14 -5.26 19.26
CA LEU A 23 -16.79 -3.86 19.52
C LEU A 23 -17.18 -3.45 20.94
N ALA A 24 -18.40 -3.76 21.36
CA ALA A 24 -18.88 -3.44 22.70
C ALA A 24 -18.00 -4.09 23.79
N ASP A 25 -17.59 -5.34 23.60
CA ASP A 25 -16.70 -6.05 24.52
C ASP A 25 -15.29 -5.42 24.58
N ALA A 26 -14.81 -4.85 23.47
CA ALA A 26 -13.57 -4.06 23.43
C ALA A 26 -13.73 -2.61 23.96
N GLY A 27 -14.94 -2.23 24.37
CA GLY A 27 -15.26 -0.88 24.84
C GLY A 27 -15.30 0.16 23.73
N LEU A 28 -15.75 -0.24 22.54
CA LEU A 28 -15.88 0.58 21.34
C LEU A 28 -17.30 0.56 20.78
N THR A 29 -17.56 1.51 19.89
CA THR A 29 -18.72 1.56 19.00
C THR A 29 -18.28 1.43 17.53
N VAL A 30 -19.23 1.26 16.61
CA VAL A 30 -18.93 1.27 15.17
C VAL A 30 -18.33 2.61 14.72
N ALA A 31 -18.75 3.72 15.33
CA ALA A 31 -18.25 5.05 15.00
C ALA A 31 -16.76 5.22 15.40
N ASP A 32 -16.31 4.53 16.45
CA ASP A 32 -14.89 4.58 16.84
C ASP A 32 -13.98 3.95 15.77
N LEU A 33 -14.50 3.08 14.90
CA LEU A 33 -13.71 2.53 13.80
C LEU A 33 -13.31 3.60 12.77
N THR A 34 -13.98 4.76 12.71
CA THR A 34 -13.51 5.87 11.86
C THR A 34 -12.06 6.26 12.16
N TYR A 35 -11.58 6.10 13.40
CA TYR A 35 -10.18 6.38 13.74
C TYR A 35 -9.20 5.43 13.03
N VAL A 36 -9.62 4.21 12.70
CA VAL A 36 -8.83 3.28 11.86
C VAL A 36 -8.67 3.86 10.46
N GLU A 37 -9.77 4.30 9.85
CA GLU A 37 -9.73 4.92 8.52
C GLU A 37 -8.92 6.21 8.52
N LEU A 38 -9.02 7.04 9.56
CA LEU A 38 -8.19 8.24 9.70
C LEU A 38 -6.70 7.87 9.71
N GLY A 39 -6.29 6.83 10.43
CA GLY A 39 -4.92 6.35 10.40
C GLY A 39 -4.48 5.89 9.02
N ASN A 40 -5.34 5.15 8.32
CA ASN A 40 -5.08 4.66 6.97
C ASN A 40 -4.91 5.83 5.97
N PHE A 41 -5.88 6.75 5.96
CA PHE A 41 -5.85 7.99 5.19
C PHE A 41 -4.58 8.80 5.44
N LEU A 42 -4.18 8.97 6.70
CA LEU A 42 -2.97 9.73 7.05
C LEU A 42 -1.69 9.07 6.51
N THR A 43 -1.64 7.74 6.46
CA THR A 43 -0.52 7.02 5.80
C THR A 43 -0.53 7.29 4.30
N ASP A 44 -1.67 7.12 3.63
CA ASP A 44 -1.86 7.41 2.19
C ASP A 44 -1.33 8.79 1.79
N VAL A 45 -1.79 9.82 2.49
CA VAL A 45 -1.44 11.21 2.20
C VAL A 45 -0.06 11.61 2.75
N SER A 46 0.55 10.80 3.62
CA SER A 46 1.92 11.05 4.06
C SER A 46 2.91 11.00 2.89
N GLN A 47 2.60 10.22 1.83
CA GLN A 47 3.37 10.18 0.57
C GLN A 47 3.60 11.56 -0.05
N PHE A 48 2.66 12.50 0.15
CA PHE A 48 2.81 13.87 -0.34
C PHE A 48 3.91 14.64 0.37
N ARG A 49 4.42 14.18 1.51
CA ARG A 49 5.52 14.86 2.21
C ARG A 49 6.85 14.19 1.94
N ASP A 50 6.99 13.42 0.85
CA ASP A 50 8.24 12.74 0.50
C ASP A 50 9.37 13.74 0.26
N PRO A 51 10.32 13.90 1.20
CA PRO A 51 11.45 14.79 1.00
C PRO A 51 12.33 14.34 -0.16
N VAL A 52 12.26 13.08 -0.62
CA VAL A 52 13.02 12.59 -1.77
C VAL A 52 12.56 13.29 -3.05
N ALA A 53 11.25 13.41 -3.27
CA ALA A 53 10.72 14.13 -4.42
C ALA A 53 11.05 15.63 -4.36
N TYR A 54 10.97 16.24 -3.19
CA TYR A 54 11.22 17.68 -3.04
C TYR A 54 12.70 18.06 -3.11
N THR A 55 13.59 17.23 -2.54
CA THR A 55 15.03 17.50 -2.53
C THR A 55 15.66 17.38 -3.92
N LEU A 56 15.13 16.51 -4.79
CA LEU A 56 15.58 16.42 -6.18
C LEU A 56 15.03 17.54 -7.08
N ALA A 57 13.86 18.06 -6.76
CA ALA A 57 13.13 18.92 -7.68
C ALA A 57 13.20 20.41 -7.33
N LEU A 58 13.52 20.77 -6.08
CA LEU A 58 13.69 22.15 -5.64
C LEU A 58 15.09 22.36 -5.04
N PRO A 59 15.97 23.14 -5.72
CA PRO A 59 17.33 23.36 -5.24
C PRO A 59 17.38 24.23 -3.98
N ASP A 60 16.37 25.07 -3.75
CA ASP A 60 16.33 26.04 -2.65
C ASP A 60 15.65 25.47 -1.39
N ALA A 61 16.30 25.63 -0.23
CA ALA A 61 15.82 25.09 1.04
C ALA A 61 14.54 25.78 1.54
N GLN A 62 14.38 27.08 1.29
CA GLN A 62 13.20 27.84 1.69
C GLN A 62 11.98 27.42 0.86
N GLN A 63 12.16 27.15 -0.43
CA GLN A 63 11.11 26.58 -1.29
C GLN A 63 10.67 25.18 -0.82
N ARG A 64 11.61 24.34 -0.39
CA ARG A 64 11.29 23.01 0.19
C ARG A 64 10.49 23.11 1.48
N GLU A 65 10.86 24.01 2.38
CA GLU A 65 10.15 24.24 3.63
C GLU A 65 8.73 24.79 3.38
N ALA A 66 8.60 25.79 2.50
CA ALA A 66 7.31 26.35 2.12
C ALA A 66 6.37 25.31 1.50
N LEU A 67 6.91 24.42 0.66
CA LEU A 67 6.15 23.34 0.04
C LEU A 67 5.76 22.25 1.06
N ALA A 68 6.65 21.90 1.99
CA ALA A 68 6.31 20.96 3.06
C ALA A 68 5.21 21.51 3.98
N GLU A 69 5.27 22.81 4.30
CA GLU A 69 4.24 23.50 5.07
C GLU A 69 2.91 23.53 4.32
N PHE A 70 2.94 23.83 3.02
CA PHE A 70 1.77 23.76 2.16
C PHE A 70 1.05 22.42 2.24
N PHE A 71 1.77 21.31 2.05
CA PHE A 71 1.16 19.99 2.12
C PHE A 71 0.64 19.68 3.51
N ARG A 72 1.32 20.13 4.57
CA ARG A 72 0.81 19.98 5.93
C ARG A 72 -0.53 20.71 6.10
N GLU A 73 -0.66 21.94 5.63
CA GLU A 73 -1.93 22.67 5.75
C GLU A 73 -3.03 22.08 4.85
N LEU A 74 -2.65 21.68 3.62
CA LEU A 74 -3.56 21.06 2.67
C LEU A 74 -4.13 19.74 3.20
N VAL A 75 -3.26 18.86 3.68
CA VAL A 75 -3.65 17.57 4.24
C VAL A 75 -4.45 17.77 5.52
N SER A 76 -4.07 18.72 6.39
CA SER A 76 -4.85 19.08 7.57
C SER A 76 -6.28 19.48 7.20
N GLY A 77 -6.42 20.43 6.27
CA GLY A 77 -7.74 20.88 5.78
C GLY A 77 -8.56 19.76 5.15
N THR A 78 -7.92 18.88 4.37
CA THR A 78 -8.58 17.70 3.77
C THR A 78 -9.03 16.70 4.83
N THR A 79 -8.20 16.46 5.85
CA THR A 79 -8.51 15.60 6.99
C THR A 79 -9.75 16.14 7.73
N HIS A 80 -9.81 17.44 7.99
CA HIS A 80 -10.98 18.09 8.57
C HIS A 80 -12.22 17.97 7.68
N ALA A 81 -12.10 18.16 6.36
CA ALA A 81 -13.23 18.05 5.44
C ALA A 81 -13.82 16.64 5.36
N LEU A 82 -12.99 15.60 5.48
CA LEU A 82 -13.42 14.21 5.38
C LEU A 82 -13.91 13.63 6.72
N PHE A 83 -13.23 13.98 7.82
CA PHE A 83 -13.45 13.35 9.12
C PHE A 83 -14.09 14.27 10.15
N GLY A 84 -14.00 15.59 10.01
CA GLY A 84 -14.47 16.56 11.01
C GLY A 84 -15.99 16.74 11.06
N ASP A 85 -16.48 17.21 12.22
CA ASP A 85 -17.87 17.65 12.43
C ASP A 85 -18.07 19.17 12.36
N ASP A 86 -17.03 19.93 11.97
CA ASP A 86 -16.97 21.40 11.96
C ASP A 86 -17.81 22.09 10.87
N GLY A 87 -18.64 21.33 10.14
CA GLY A 87 -19.54 21.87 9.13
C GLY A 87 -18.84 22.25 7.81
N CYS A 88 -17.57 21.89 7.64
CA CYS A 88 -16.97 21.78 6.32
C CYS A 88 -17.87 20.89 5.45
N ARG A 89 -18.08 21.28 4.19
CA ARG A 89 -18.98 20.58 3.26
C ARG A 89 -18.53 19.13 3.17
N ARG A 90 -19.30 18.22 3.80
CA ARG A 90 -19.02 16.79 3.76
C ARG A 90 -18.96 16.33 2.30
N SER A 91 -17.97 15.51 2.00
CA SER A 91 -17.82 14.90 0.68
C SER A 91 -19.08 14.10 0.32
N ASP A 92 -19.57 14.31 -0.90
CA ASP A 92 -20.59 13.45 -1.49
C ASP A 92 -19.99 12.05 -1.77
N GLY A 93 -20.83 11.03 -1.92
CA GLY A 93 -20.39 9.68 -2.32
C GLY A 93 -19.98 8.78 -1.16
N VAL A 94 -18.94 7.97 -1.35
CA VAL A 94 -18.56 6.88 -0.43
C VAL A 94 -18.11 7.38 0.96
N TRP A 95 -17.49 8.56 1.02
CA TRP A 95 -17.05 9.20 2.26
C TRP A 95 -18.22 9.63 3.18
N ALA A 96 -19.44 9.76 2.65
CA ALA A 96 -20.62 10.02 3.47
C ALA A 96 -20.94 8.86 4.44
N ALA A 97 -20.36 7.67 4.21
CA ALA A 97 -20.51 6.51 5.09
C ALA A 97 -19.63 6.55 6.34
N ILE A 98 -18.72 7.53 6.47
CA ILE A 98 -17.84 7.72 7.62
C ILE A 98 -18.57 8.46 8.74
N ASP A 99 -18.41 8.00 9.99
CA ASP A 99 -18.95 8.70 11.15
C ASP A 99 -18.04 9.87 11.51
N PRO A 100 -18.57 11.10 11.68
CA PRO A 100 -17.73 12.28 11.92
C PRO A 100 -17.06 12.24 13.31
N ILE A 101 -15.85 12.77 13.36
CA ILE A 101 -15.02 12.95 14.56
C ILE A 101 -15.11 14.43 14.98
N PRO A 102 -15.19 14.73 16.29
CA PRO A 102 -15.10 16.10 16.77
C PRO A 102 -13.87 16.82 16.22
N ALA A 103 -14.02 18.01 15.63
CA ALA A 103 -12.92 18.69 14.94
C ALA A 103 -11.66 18.88 15.79
N ALA A 104 -11.81 19.23 17.07
CA ALA A 104 -10.68 19.35 18.00
C ALA A 104 -9.88 18.03 18.15
N ARG A 105 -10.58 16.90 18.01
CA ARG A 105 -9.99 15.57 18.09
C ARG A 105 -9.33 15.16 16.78
N VAL A 106 -9.87 15.59 15.63
CA VAL A 106 -9.19 15.47 14.33
C VAL A 106 -7.85 16.19 14.37
N THR A 107 -7.81 17.45 14.83
CA THR A 107 -6.57 18.22 14.97
C THR A 107 -5.55 17.51 15.86
N GLU A 108 -5.97 17.03 17.03
CA GLU A 108 -5.08 16.33 17.98
C GLU A 108 -4.46 15.06 17.36
N VAL A 109 -5.28 14.26 16.67
CA VAL A 109 -4.81 13.05 15.98
C VAL A 109 -3.90 13.40 14.82
N TYR A 110 -4.25 14.40 14.02
CA TYR A 110 -3.44 14.86 12.90
C TYR A 110 -2.04 15.27 13.38
N ASP A 111 -1.98 16.13 14.39
CA ASP A 111 -0.71 16.63 14.94
C ASP A 111 0.16 15.51 15.54
N GLU A 112 -0.46 14.47 16.11
CA GLU A 112 0.27 13.32 16.67
C GLU A 112 0.75 12.32 15.59
N PHE A 113 -0.08 12.03 14.60
CA PHE A 113 0.10 10.87 13.72
C PHE A 113 0.51 11.20 12.28
N PHE A 114 0.27 12.44 11.82
CA PHE A 114 0.74 12.87 10.52
C PHE A 114 2.24 13.17 10.58
N THR A 115 3.02 12.15 10.26
CA THR A 115 4.47 12.21 10.18
C THR A 115 4.93 12.63 8.78
N GLN A 116 6.15 13.14 8.69
CA GLN A 116 6.83 13.28 7.39
C GLN A 116 6.97 11.89 6.76
N TYR A 117 6.73 11.77 5.45
CA TYR A 117 6.75 10.50 4.73
C TYR A 117 7.90 9.60 5.17
N TYR A 118 7.56 8.44 5.69
CA TYR A 118 8.52 7.41 5.95
C TYR A 118 8.15 6.17 5.12
N PRO A 119 8.97 5.78 4.13
CA PRO A 119 8.69 4.62 3.27
C PRO A 119 8.40 3.31 4.01
N HIS A 120 8.81 3.19 5.28
CA HIS A 120 8.49 2.01 6.10
C HIS A 120 7.04 1.96 6.61
N GLU A 121 6.28 3.05 6.52
CA GLU A 121 4.87 3.08 6.94
C GLU A 121 3.93 2.47 5.89
N HIS A 122 4.31 2.48 4.61
CA HIS A 122 3.59 1.80 3.52
C HIS A 122 4.00 0.34 3.40
N ALA A 123 5.28 0.08 3.66
CA ALA A 123 5.79 -1.22 4.04
C ALA A 123 5.69 -2.33 2.96
N ASP A 124 5.01 -2.04 1.85
CA ASP A 124 5.24 -2.55 0.51
C ASP A 124 6.59 -2.12 -0.09
N GLN A 125 7.31 -1.18 0.53
CA GLN A 125 8.60 -0.73 0.03
C GLN A 125 9.73 -1.39 0.82
N PRO A 126 10.69 -2.07 0.15
CA PRO A 126 11.92 -2.46 0.83
C PRO A 126 12.63 -1.21 1.37
N PRO A 127 13.45 -1.34 2.43
CA PRO A 127 14.15 -0.20 3.01
C PRO A 127 14.82 0.65 1.93
N TYR A 128 14.40 1.92 1.84
CA TYR A 128 14.67 2.76 0.68
C TYR A 128 16.18 2.88 0.42
N VAL A 129 16.58 2.67 -0.84
CA VAL A 129 17.94 2.94 -1.33
C VAL A 129 17.84 4.09 -2.32
N TRP A 130 18.50 5.20 -1.96
CA TRP A 130 18.41 6.49 -2.64
C TRP A 130 18.74 6.41 -4.13
N GLU A 131 19.88 5.81 -4.47
CA GLU A 131 20.25 5.61 -5.87
C GLU A 131 19.70 4.28 -6.37
N ALA A 132 18.78 4.31 -7.34
CA ALA A 132 18.26 3.10 -7.97
C ALA A 132 19.38 2.18 -8.50
N SER A 133 20.50 2.74 -8.94
CA SER A 133 21.70 2.01 -9.34
C SER A 133 22.33 1.19 -8.20
N GLN A 134 22.23 1.66 -6.95
CA GLN A 134 22.73 0.98 -5.76
C GLN A 134 21.80 -0.15 -5.29
N ARG A 135 20.54 -0.21 -5.74
CA ARG A 135 19.64 -1.33 -5.41
C ARG A 135 20.26 -2.66 -5.81
N SER A 136 20.92 -2.72 -6.96
CA SER A 136 21.61 -3.93 -7.44
C SER A 136 22.69 -4.45 -6.47
N SER A 137 23.30 -3.58 -5.68
CA SER A 137 24.40 -3.90 -4.77
C SER A 137 23.92 -4.07 -3.31
N ASP A 138 22.77 -3.50 -2.94
CA ASP A 138 22.18 -3.65 -1.60
C ASP A 138 21.68 -5.10 -1.39
N PRO A 139 22.16 -5.81 -0.33
CA PRO A 139 21.73 -7.16 -0.02
C PRO A 139 20.21 -7.36 0.10
N LEU A 140 19.46 -6.31 0.47
CA LEU A 140 18.00 -6.34 0.60
C LEU A 140 17.30 -6.54 -0.77
N TYR A 141 17.92 -6.09 -1.85
CA TYR A 141 17.34 -6.13 -3.19
C TYR A 141 17.90 -7.28 -4.03
N ARG A 142 18.87 -8.04 -3.49
CA ARG A 142 19.44 -9.19 -4.18
C ARG A 142 18.43 -10.33 -4.22
N PRO A 143 18.29 -11.03 -5.36
CA PRO A 143 17.53 -12.26 -5.41
C PRO A 143 18.12 -13.29 -4.42
N SER A 144 17.38 -13.61 -3.36
CA SER A 144 17.69 -14.74 -2.47
C SER A 144 16.91 -15.99 -2.91
N ALA A 145 17.13 -17.15 -2.28
CA ALA A 145 16.28 -18.32 -2.51
C ALA A 145 14.79 -18.04 -2.25
N ARG A 146 14.47 -17.00 -1.46
CA ARG A 146 13.12 -16.45 -1.26
C ARG A 146 12.90 -15.10 -1.95
N GLY A 147 13.93 -14.49 -2.56
CA GLY A 147 13.87 -13.20 -3.25
C GLY A 147 13.68 -12.02 -2.29
N VAL A 148 12.97 -10.99 -2.76
CA VAL A 148 12.53 -9.83 -1.97
C VAL A 148 11.68 -10.24 -0.76
N MET A 149 11.09 -11.45 -0.77
CA MET A 149 10.38 -11.98 0.39
C MET A 149 11.25 -12.09 1.65
N THR A 150 12.58 -12.18 1.53
CA THR A 150 13.44 -12.11 2.72
C THR A 150 13.30 -10.75 3.42
N VAL A 151 13.23 -9.66 2.65
CA VAL A 151 13.03 -8.31 3.22
C VAL A 151 11.63 -8.16 3.78
N VAL A 152 10.63 -8.63 3.03
CA VAL A 152 9.24 -8.62 3.50
C VAL A 152 9.12 -9.37 4.82
N ASP A 153 9.70 -10.57 4.90
CA ASP A 153 9.68 -11.40 6.09
C ASP A 153 10.48 -10.82 7.27
N ASP A 154 11.66 -10.27 7.02
CA ASP A 154 12.62 -9.88 8.07
C ASP A 154 12.41 -8.45 8.58
N HIS A 155 11.88 -7.57 7.73
CA HIS A 155 11.71 -6.16 8.04
C HIS A 155 10.24 -5.77 8.09
N TYR A 156 9.49 -6.11 7.06
CA TYR A 156 8.12 -5.63 6.96
C TYR A 156 7.18 -6.34 7.94
N VAL A 157 7.11 -7.67 7.88
CA VAL A 157 6.28 -8.46 8.81
C VAL A 157 6.70 -8.20 10.26
N ALA A 158 8.00 -8.04 10.51
CA ALA A 158 8.50 -7.69 11.84
C ALA A 158 8.03 -6.30 12.30
N TYR A 159 8.10 -5.28 11.44
CA TYR A 159 7.60 -3.93 11.72
C TYR A 159 6.12 -3.95 12.10
N LEU A 160 5.28 -4.59 11.27
CA LEU A 160 3.85 -4.70 11.52
C LEU A 160 3.56 -5.50 12.79
N ALA A 161 4.25 -6.62 13.00
CA ALA A 161 4.05 -7.45 14.18
C ALA A 161 4.36 -6.69 15.46
N GLU A 162 5.49 -5.97 15.52
CA GLU A 162 5.86 -5.15 16.66
C GLU A 162 4.84 -4.03 16.91
N GLY A 163 4.37 -3.35 15.86
CA GLY A 163 3.31 -2.33 16.00
C GLY A 163 1.98 -2.88 16.50
N LEU A 164 1.53 -4.03 16.00
CA LEU A 164 0.29 -4.67 16.45
C LEU A 164 0.40 -5.15 17.90
N MET A 165 1.59 -5.63 18.31
CA MET A 165 1.86 -5.99 19.70
C MET A 165 1.78 -4.77 20.64
N GLU A 166 2.36 -3.63 20.25
CA GLU A 166 2.23 -2.40 21.04
C GLU A 166 0.77 -1.95 21.18
N VAL A 167 0.01 -2.00 20.08
CA VAL A 167 -1.43 -1.69 20.10
C VAL A 167 -2.18 -2.64 21.04
N GLU A 168 -1.90 -3.93 20.99
CA GLU A 168 -2.49 -4.93 21.89
C GLU A 168 -2.15 -4.67 23.36
N ASP A 169 -0.87 -4.47 23.67
CA ASP A 169 -0.35 -4.30 25.03
C ASP A 169 -0.92 -3.02 25.68
N ASP A 170 -0.93 -1.91 24.94
CA ASP A 170 -1.37 -0.61 25.45
C ASP A 170 -2.89 -0.55 25.66
N TRP A 171 -3.67 -1.30 24.86
CA TRP A 171 -5.14 -1.19 24.80
C TRP A 171 -5.84 -1.26 26.15
N ARG A 172 -5.38 -2.16 27.01
CA ARG A 172 -6.01 -2.46 28.31
C ARG A 172 -5.80 -1.36 29.33
N THR A 173 -4.73 -0.58 29.19
CA THR A 173 -4.33 0.45 30.15
C THR A 173 -4.93 1.82 29.86
N LEU A 174 -5.46 1.99 28.64
CA LEU A 174 -5.96 3.26 28.14
C LEU A 174 -7.48 3.38 28.27
N ASP A 175 -7.92 4.63 28.44
CA ASP A 175 -9.33 5.02 28.35
C ASP A 175 -9.80 5.08 26.89
N LEU A 176 -11.04 5.50 26.65
CA LEU A 176 -11.59 5.58 25.30
C LEU A 176 -10.76 6.49 24.38
N ALA A 177 -10.32 7.65 24.90
CA ALA A 177 -9.51 8.57 24.11
C ALA A 177 -8.17 7.95 23.73
N GLY A 178 -7.50 7.25 24.65
CA GLY A 178 -6.28 6.51 24.34
C GLY A 178 -6.51 5.36 23.35
N ARG A 179 -7.62 4.61 23.47
CA ARG A 179 -7.98 3.54 22.50
C ARG A 179 -8.26 4.09 21.10
N GLN A 180 -8.91 5.24 20.99
CA GLN A 180 -9.09 5.92 19.70
C GLN A 180 -7.73 6.29 19.06
N ARG A 181 -6.72 6.69 19.85
CA ARG A 181 -5.35 6.89 19.32
C ARG A 181 -4.73 5.58 18.84
N LEU A 182 -4.95 4.48 19.57
CA LEU A 182 -4.49 3.15 19.14
C LEU A 182 -5.19 2.69 17.86
N LEU A 183 -6.46 3.04 17.64
CA LEU A 183 -7.16 2.76 16.38
C LEU A 183 -6.52 3.51 15.20
N VAL A 184 -6.05 4.74 15.40
CA VAL A 184 -5.27 5.46 14.37
C VAL A 184 -3.98 4.71 14.04
N ARG A 185 -3.24 4.28 15.07
CA ARG A 185 -2.03 3.44 14.86
C ARG A 185 -2.35 2.15 14.12
N LEU A 186 -3.43 1.47 14.50
CA LEU A 186 -3.91 0.28 13.81
C LEU A 186 -4.20 0.58 12.33
N GLY A 187 -4.86 1.70 12.02
CA GLY A 187 -5.07 2.17 10.66
C GLY A 187 -3.78 2.27 9.86
N LYS A 188 -2.75 2.89 10.43
CA LYS A 188 -1.43 2.98 9.78
C LYS A 188 -0.81 1.61 9.50
N LEU A 189 -0.95 0.66 10.44
CA LEU A 189 -0.43 -0.70 10.29
C LEU A 189 -1.23 -1.50 9.25
N LEU A 190 -2.55 -1.34 9.21
CA LEU A 190 -3.42 -2.00 8.23
C LEU A 190 -3.18 -1.50 6.81
N HIS A 191 -2.90 -0.20 6.65
CA HIS A 191 -2.53 0.37 5.36
C HIS A 191 -1.43 -0.45 4.69
N GLY A 192 -0.35 -0.76 5.41
CA GLY A 192 0.67 -1.65 4.87
C GLY A 192 0.08 -3.01 4.48
N VAL A 193 -0.64 -3.66 5.39
CA VAL A 193 -1.21 -5.01 5.12
C VAL A 193 -2.00 -5.01 3.81
N GLU A 194 -2.69 -3.91 3.52
CA GLU A 194 -3.46 -3.68 2.31
C GLU A 194 -2.53 -3.47 1.09
N ASP A 195 -1.56 -2.57 1.19
CA ASP A 195 -0.56 -2.28 0.15
C ASP A 195 0.18 -3.53 -0.32
N TRP A 196 0.42 -4.50 0.57
CA TRP A 196 0.99 -5.78 0.18
C TRP A 196 0.21 -6.45 -0.97
N PHE A 197 -1.11 -6.40 -0.95
CA PHE A 197 -1.93 -7.03 -2.00
C PHE A 197 -2.09 -6.14 -3.23
N PHE A 198 -2.12 -4.81 -3.03
CA PHE A 198 -2.28 -3.85 -4.11
C PHE A 198 -0.99 -3.67 -4.94
N HIS A 199 0.15 -3.62 -4.27
CA HIS A 199 1.43 -3.26 -4.88
C HIS A 199 2.33 -4.47 -5.14
N SER A 200 1.87 -5.71 -4.92
CA SER A 200 2.61 -6.93 -5.25
C SER A 200 1.99 -7.75 -6.37
N ASN A 201 2.70 -8.77 -6.85
CA ASN A 201 2.21 -9.73 -7.85
C ASN A 201 1.47 -10.94 -7.24
N VAL A 202 1.04 -10.88 -5.98
CA VAL A 202 0.45 -12.04 -5.27
C VAL A 202 -0.82 -12.53 -5.95
N ALA A 203 -1.71 -11.63 -6.41
CA ALA A 203 -2.94 -12.00 -7.09
C ALA A 203 -2.65 -12.74 -8.41
N GLU A 204 -1.69 -12.23 -9.19
CA GLU A 204 -1.23 -12.85 -10.43
C GLU A 204 -0.62 -14.24 -10.17
N LEU A 205 0.18 -14.39 -9.10
CA LEU A 205 0.80 -15.66 -8.72
C LEU A 205 -0.22 -16.70 -8.24
N LEU A 206 -1.28 -16.28 -7.54
CA LEU A 206 -2.39 -17.16 -7.19
C LEU A 206 -3.09 -17.70 -8.44
N GLU A 207 -3.25 -16.90 -9.47
CA GLU A 207 -3.85 -17.37 -10.71
C GLU A 207 -2.89 -18.26 -11.52
N LEU A 208 -1.58 -17.97 -11.48
CA LEU A 208 -0.53 -18.74 -12.16
C LEU A 208 -0.27 -20.11 -11.53
N GLY A 209 -0.33 -20.23 -10.20
CA GLY A 209 0.05 -21.44 -9.45
C GLY A 209 -0.54 -22.76 -9.98
N PRO A 210 -1.85 -22.84 -10.30
CA PRO A 210 -2.48 -24.05 -10.82
C PRO A 210 -2.19 -24.31 -12.30
N PHE A 211 -1.58 -23.35 -13.01
CA PHE A 211 -1.47 -23.36 -14.47
C PHE A 211 -0.54 -24.45 -15.02
N GLY A 212 0.26 -25.06 -14.14
CA GLY A 212 1.11 -26.23 -14.43
C GLY A 212 2.20 -25.96 -15.47
N ARG A 213 3.31 -26.71 -15.39
CA ARG A 213 4.37 -26.64 -16.40
C ARG A 213 4.30 -27.86 -17.32
N GLU A 214 4.37 -27.63 -18.62
CA GLU A 214 4.49 -28.73 -19.59
C GLU A 214 5.92 -29.30 -19.62
N PRO A 215 6.12 -30.60 -19.93
CA PRO A 215 7.45 -31.18 -20.00
C PRO A 215 8.37 -30.43 -20.98
N GLY A 216 9.49 -29.91 -20.48
CA GLY A 216 10.46 -29.14 -21.28
C GLY A 216 10.09 -27.68 -21.54
N GLU A 217 8.97 -27.19 -21.01
CA GLU A 217 8.53 -25.80 -21.15
C GLU A 217 9.45 -24.86 -20.35
N SER A 218 9.91 -23.80 -21.02
CA SER A 218 10.69 -22.74 -20.38
C SER A 218 9.78 -21.85 -19.52
N ASP A 219 10.36 -21.15 -18.54
CA ASP A 219 9.63 -20.19 -17.70
C ASP A 219 8.97 -19.08 -18.55
N GLU A 220 9.60 -18.69 -19.65
CA GLU A 220 9.07 -17.71 -20.60
C GLU A 220 7.87 -18.24 -21.39
N ASP A 221 7.95 -19.49 -21.89
CA ASP A 221 6.86 -20.11 -22.62
C ASP A 221 5.64 -20.31 -21.71
N LEU A 222 5.88 -20.74 -20.47
CA LEU A 222 4.85 -20.84 -19.43
C LEU A 222 4.16 -19.49 -19.19
N LEU A 223 4.92 -18.41 -19.03
CA LEU A 223 4.38 -17.07 -18.79
C LEU A 223 3.53 -16.60 -20.00
N ARG A 224 4.03 -16.77 -21.23
CA ARG A 224 3.30 -16.40 -22.46
C ARG A 224 2.01 -17.19 -22.63
N ARG A 225 2.04 -18.50 -22.34
CA ARG A 225 0.86 -19.38 -22.34
C ARG A 225 -0.13 -18.93 -21.27
N PHE A 226 0.34 -18.63 -20.07
CA PHE A 226 -0.47 -18.13 -18.96
C PHE A 226 -1.19 -16.83 -19.32
N VAL A 227 -0.46 -15.80 -19.76
CA VAL A 227 -1.05 -14.50 -20.14
C VAL A 227 -2.10 -14.68 -21.22
N THR A 228 -1.82 -15.53 -22.22
CA THR A 228 -2.76 -15.79 -23.31
C THR A 228 -4.00 -16.53 -22.85
N ALA A 229 -3.87 -17.50 -21.94
CA ALA A 229 -5.01 -18.23 -21.39
C ALA A 229 -5.85 -17.38 -20.44
N THR A 230 -5.22 -16.60 -19.56
CA THR A 230 -5.88 -15.67 -18.64
C THR A 230 -6.71 -14.64 -19.41
N ALA A 231 -6.13 -14.06 -20.47
CA ALA A 231 -6.82 -13.10 -21.32
C ALA A 231 -8.08 -13.64 -22.03
N ARG A 232 -8.21 -14.97 -22.17
CA ARG A 232 -9.40 -15.60 -22.79
C ARG A 232 -10.56 -15.82 -21.82
N ARG A 233 -10.30 -15.79 -20.51
CA ARG A 233 -11.28 -16.21 -19.48
C ARG A 233 -11.68 -15.11 -18.52
N ARG A 234 -10.79 -14.16 -18.25
CA ARG A 234 -11.04 -13.13 -17.23
C ARG A 234 -11.93 -12.01 -17.78
N PRO A 235 -12.98 -11.59 -17.06
CA PRO A 235 -13.96 -10.62 -17.56
C PRO A 235 -13.34 -9.32 -18.08
N GLU A 236 -12.36 -8.77 -17.37
CA GLU A 236 -11.69 -7.52 -17.69
C GLU A 236 -10.93 -7.58 -19.03
N PHE A 237 -10.40 -8.74 -19.40
CA PHE A 237 -9.77 -8.95 -20.70
C PHE A 237 -10.78 -9.19 -21.81
N VAL A 238 -11.85 -9.94 -21.52
CA VAL A 238 -12.91 -10.26 -22.49
C VAL A 238 -13.70 -9.01 -22.87
N ALA A 239 -13.87 -8.08 -21.93
CA ALA A 239 -14.57 -6.81 -22.15
C ALA A 239 -13.70 -5.73 -22.82
N ALA A 240 -12.38 -5.91 -22.87
CA ALA A 240 -11.47 -4.91 -23.41
C ALA A 240 -11.56 -4.81 -24.94
N ASP A 241 -11.42 -3.58 -25.46
CA ASP A 241 -11.21 -3.36 -26.89
C ASP A 241 -9.82 -3.90 -27.34
N PRO A 242 -9.51 -3.96 -28.65
CA PRO A 242 -8.24 -4.51 -29.11
C PRO A 242 -6.99 -3.84 -28.53
N VAL A 243 -7.02 -2.53 -28.28
CA VAL A 243 -5.88 -1.78 -27.71
C VAL A 243 -5.77 -2.05 -26.22
N GLY A 244 -6.90 -1.99 -25.50
CA GLY A 244 -7.01 -2.35 -24.09
C GLY A 244 -6.56 -3.79 -23.83
N LEU A 245 -6.91 -4.73 -24.71
CA LEU A 245 -6.48 -6.13 -24.59
C LEU A 245 -4.96 -6.27 -24.70
N VAL A 246 -4.32 -5.52 -25.61
CA VAL A 246 -2.85 -5.48 -25.71
C VAL A 246 -2.24 -4.92 -24.42
N ARG A 247 -2.76 -3.79 -23.92
CA ARG A 247 -2.31 -3.14 -22.68
C ARG A 247 -2.41 -4.08 -21.48
N LEU A 248 -3.58 -4.69 -21.26
CA LEU A 248 -3.81 -5.60 -20.15
C LEU A 248 -2.89 -6.83 -20.21
N ARG A 249 -2.70 -7.42 -21.39
CA ARG A 249 -1.77 -8.56 -21.57
C ARG A 249 -0.32 -8.16 -21.30
N ARG A 250 0.09 -6.99 -21.77
CA ARG A 250 1.44 -6.45 -21.56
C ARG A 250 1.68 -6.17 -20.08
N ARG A 251 0.73 -5.51 -19.40
CA ARG A 251 0.79 -5.23 -17.96
C ARG A 251 0.87 -6.52 -17.14
N LEU A 252 0.00 -7.51 -17.40
CA LEU A 252 0.06 -8.81 -16.73
C LEU A 252 1.41 -9.50 -16.94
N TYR A 253 1.89 -9.52 -18.19
CA TYR A 253 3.18 -10.11 -18.52
C TYR A 253 4.30 -9.44 -17.73
N ARG A 254 4.32 -8.10 -17.66
CA ARG A 254 5.35 -7.31 -16.99
C ARG A 254 5.29 -7.42 -15.45
N ARG A 255 4.12 -7.49 -14.82
CA ARG A 255 3.95 -7.72 -13.37
C ARG A 255 4.45 -9.10 -12.91
N LEU A 256 4.58 -10.05 -13.85
CA LEU A 256 5.17 -11.37 -13.60
C LEU A 256 6.67 -11.43 -13.95
N ARG A 257 7.34 -10.28 -14.04
CA ARG A 257 8.79 -10.20 -14.30
C ARG A 257 9.49 -9.39 -13.22
N PHE A 258 10.63 -9.88 -12.79
CA PHE A 258 11.50 -9.21 -11.83
C PHE A 258 12.64 -8.51 -12.57
N PRO A 259 12.96 -7.24 -12.25
CA PRO A 259 14.11 -6.54 -12.84
C PRO A 259 15.43 -7.15 -12.35
N THR A 260 16.44 -7.23 -13.22
CA THR A 260 17.77 -7.74 -12.86
C THR A 260 18.81 -6.62 -12.76
N PRO A 261 19.88 -6.81 -11.96
CA PRO A 261 20.98 -5.84 -11.81
C PRO A 261 21.61 -5.30 -13.10
N ASP A 262 21.61 -6.10 -14.17
CA ASP A 262 22.18 -5.77 -15.48
C ASP A 262 21.20 -5.04 -16.42
N GLY A 263 20.04 -4.61 -15.92
CA GLY A 263 19.01 -3.93 -16.70
C GLY A 263 18.12 -4.88 -17.51
N GLY A 264 18.28 -6.19 -17.33
CA GLY A 264 17.38 -7.21 -17.86
C GLY A 264 16.16 -7.47 -16.98
N THR A 265 15.42 -8.53 -17.31
CA THR A 265 14.29 -8.99 -16.50
C THR A 265 14.16 -10.52 -16.56
N VAL A 266 13.71 -11.14 -15.46
CA VAL A 266 13.49 -12.60 -15.37
C VAL A 266 12.05 -12.92 -14.92
N PRO A 267 11.47 -14.06 -15.31
CA PRO A 267 10.16 -14.47 -14.81
C PRO A 267 10.12 -14.58 -13.28
N ALA A 268 9.13 -13.95 -12.64
CA ALA A 268 8.94 -13.94 -11.19
C ALA A 268 8.06 -15.09 -10.68
N LEU A 269 8.06 -16.24 -11.38
CA LEU A 269 7.10 -17.34 -11.14
C LEU A 269 7.18 -17.95 -9.73
N ARG A 270 8.30 -17.72 -9.04
CA ARG A 270 8.62 -18.29 -7.71
C ARG A 270 8.86 -17.23 -6.64
N HIS A 271 8.57 -15.96 -6.95
CA HIS A 271 8.86 -14.84 -6.07
C HIS A 271 7.71 -13.85 -6.06
N ALA A 272 7.13 -13.65 -4.87
CA ALA A 272 6.25 -12.54 -4.62
C ALA A 272 7.13 -11.33 -4.31
N TYR A 273 6.81 -10.18 -4.90
CA TYR A 273 7.52 -8.94 -4.63
C TYR A 273 6.58 -7.75 -4.83
N PRO A 274 6.73 -6.70 -4.01
CA PRO A 274 6.06 -5.43 -4.22
C PRO A 274 6.85 -4.57 -5.22
N GLY A 275 6.17 -3.63 -5.87
CA GLY A 275 6.81 -2.67 -6.77
C GLY A 275 7.77 -1.73 -6.04
N PHE A 276 8.87 -1.36 -6.68
CA PHE A 276 9.80 -0.39 -6.13
C PHE A 276 9.35 1.03 -6.48
N PRO A 277 9.48 1.99 -5.56
CA PRO A 277 9.16 3.37 -5.85
C PRO A 277 10.15 3.92 -6.88
N THR A 278 9.62 4.78 -7.73
CA THR A 278 10.35 5.63 -8.66
C THR A 278 10.10 7.07 -8.24
N SER A 279 11.02 7.99 -8.55
CA SER A 279 10.85 9.44 -8.29
C SER A 279 9.58 10.03 -8.92
N GLN A 280 8.93 9.24 -9.78
CA GLN A 280 7.82 9.60 -10.61
C GLN A 280 6.47 9.15 -10.05
N ASP A 281 6.44 8.12 -9.21
CA ASP A 281 5.24 7.73 -8.47
C ASP A 281 4.73 8.90 -7.62
N THR A 282 5.65 9.69 -7.05
CA THR A 282 5.32 10.92 -6.31
C THR A 282 4.71 12.01 -7.19
N ALA A 283 5.12 12.10 -8.47
CA ALA A 283 4.60 13.08 -9.41
C ALA A 283 3.15 12.77 -9.82
N ASP A 284 2.88 11.52 -10.18
CA ASP A 284 1.53 11.04 -10.52
C ASP A 284 0.60 11.17 -9.29
N THR A 285 1.13 10.85 -8.11
CA THR A 285 0.43 11.03 -6.84
C THR A 285 0.05 12.49 -6.58
N LEU A 286 1.01 13.39 -6.71
CA LEU A 286 0.76 14.80 -6.44
C LEU A 286 -0.19 15.45 -7.48
N LEU A 287 -0.02 15.15 -8.77
CA LEU A 287 -0.91 15.70 -9.80
C LEU A 287 -2.35 15.23 -9.67
N GLN A 288 -2.56 13.94 -9.36
CA GLN A 288 -3.89 13.40 -9.12
C GLN A 288 -4.57 14.07 -7.91
N ALA A 289 -3.84 14.26 -6.82
CA ALA A 289 -4.36 14.93 -5.64
C ALA A 289 -4.79 16.37 -5.94
N LEU A 290 -3.96 17.11 -6.68
CA LEU A 290 -4.29 18.47 -7.10
C LEU A 290 -5.56 18.52 -7.98
N ASP A 291 -5.75 17.53 -8.86
CA ASP A 291 -6.95 17.42 -9.70
C ASP A 291 -8.21 17.07 -8.88
N GLU A 292 -8.10 16.10 -7.97
CA GLU A 292 -9.21 15.66 -7.11
C GLU A 292 -9.67 16.74 -6.12
N LEU A 293 -8.73 17.52 -5.60
CA LEU A 293 -9.00 18.60 -4.65
C LEU A 293 -9.79 19.76 -5.27
N LYS A 294 -9.82 19.89 -6.62
CA LYS A 294 -10.54 20.95 -7.37
C LYS A 294 -10.36 22.35 -6.80
N LEU A 295 -9.21 22.62 -6.17
CA LEU A 295 -9.00 23.87 -5.46
C LEU A 295 -8.82 24.99 -6.50
N PRO A 296 -9.59 26.08 -6.39
CA PRO A 296 -9.34 27.23 -7.25
C PRO A 296 -7.94 27.78 -6.94
N PRO A 297 -7.18 28.28 -7.93
CA PRO A 297 -5.85 28.88 -7.71
C PRO A 297 -5.86 30.01 -6.67
N THR A 298 -7.02 30.61 -6.41
CA THR A 298 -7.26 31.67 -5.43
C THR A 298 -7.46 31.18 -4.00
N ALA A 299 -7.55 29.86 -3.76
CA ALA A 299 -7.66 29.27 -2.42
C ALA A 299 -6.36 29.42 -1.61
N PHE A 300 -5.27 29.77 -2.27
CA PHE A 300 -3.95 29.84 -1.68
C PHE A 300 -3.57 31.30 -1.41
N GLN A 301 -3.48 31.67 -0.14
CA GLN A 301 -2.84 32.93 0.26
C GLN A 301 -1.30 32.77 0.17
N ASP A 302 -0.61 33.87 -0.10
CA ASP A 302 0.85 34.03 0.05
C ASP A 302 1.79 33.28 -0.92
N GLY A 303 1.48 33.23 -2.23
CA GLY A 303 2.44 32.85 -3.30
C GLY A 303 2.85 31.36 -3.34
N VAL A 304 2.56 30.60 -2.29
CA VAL A 304 2.80 29.16 -2.20
C VAL A 304 1.92 28.38 -3.16
N GLY A 305 0.66 28.80 -3.37
CA GLY A 305 -0.20 28.19 -4.39
C GLY A 305 0.30 28.41 -5.81
N GLU A 306 0.94 29.56 -6.07
CA GLU A 306 1.61 29.83 -7.35
C GLU A 306 2.82 28.92 -7.52
N LEU A 307 3.64 28.73 -6.47
CA LEU A 307 4.75 27.78 -6.47
C LEU A 307 4.30 26.33 -6.72
N VAL A 308 3.24 25.88 -6.05
CA VAL A 308 2.68 24.52 -6.23
C VAL A 308 2.13 24.34 -7.63
N THR A 309 1.38 25.32 -8.14
CA THR A 309 0.84 25.29 -9.51
C THR A 309 1.98 25.30 -10.53
N GLN A 310 2.97 26.16 -10.34
CA GLN A 310 4.15 26.23 -11.20
C GLN A 310 4.90 24.91 -11.17
N TYR A 311 5.14 24.32 -10.00
CA TYR A 311 5.80 23.05 -9.86
C TYR A 311 5.03 21.91 -10.54
N ALA A 312 3.72 21.82 -10.32
CA ALA A 312 2.86 20.84 -10.95
C ALA A 312 2.90 20.95 -12.48
N VAL A 313 2.80 22.17 -13.02
CA VAL A 313 2.73 22.41 -14.47
C VAL A 313 4.10 22.33 -15.15
N GLU A 314 5.15 22.89 -14.55
CA GLU A 314 6.47 23.02 -15.18
C GLU A 314 7.38 21.81 -14.92
N VAL A 315 7.15 21.05 -13.85
CA VAL A 315 8.01 19.91 -13.47
C VAL A 315 7.27 18.58 -13.62
N LEU A 316 6.08 18.44 -13.02
CA LEU A 316 5.40 17.14 -12.96
C LEU A 316 4.67 16.79 -14.25
N GLN A 317 3.87 17.72 -14.79
CA GLN A 317 3.06 17.48 -15.99
C GLN A 317 3.89 17.02 -17.20
N PRO A 318 5.07 17.61 -17.51
CA PRO A 318 5.89 17.15 -18.62
C PRO A 318 6.35 15.70 -18.49
N LEU A 319 6.56 15.22 -17.27
CA LEU A 319 6.94 13.83 -17.02
C LEU A 319 5.77 12.88 -17.27
N VAL A 320 4.56 13.25 -16.82
CA VAL A 320 3.33 12.50 -17.10
C VAL A 320 3.07 12.42 -18.60
N ASP A 321 3.19 13.55 -19.30
CA ASP A 321 3.01 13.63 -20.74
C ASP A 321 4.03 12.76 -21.48
N ALA A 322 5.29 12.75 -21.03
CA ALA A 322 6.35 11.90 -21.59
C ALA A 322 6.03 10.40 -21.42
N SER A 323 5.53 9.99 -20.25
CA SER A 323 5.13 8.61 -20.00
C SER A 323 3.88 8.18 -20.77
N ALA A 324 2.90 9.06 -20.89
CA ALA A 324 1.74 8.84 -21.73
C ALA A 324 2.15 8.66 -23.21
N ALA A 325 3.05 9.52 -23.71
CA ALA A 325 3.59 9.41 -25.06
C ALA A 325 4.38 8.10 -25.26
N ALA A 326 5.22 7.71 -24.30
CA ALA A 326 5.95 6.45 -24.33
C ALA A 326 5.03 5.23 -24.32
N THR A 327 3.91 5.29 -23.57
CA THR A 327 2.87 4.25 -23.54
C THR A 327 2.18 4.14 -24.90
N ALA A 328 1.81 5.26 -25.51
CA ALA A 328 1.18 5.29 -26.83
C ALA A 328 2.07 4.63 -27.91
N VAL A 329 3.38 4.87 -27.87
CA VAL A 329 4.34 4.22 -28.77
C VAL A 329 4.35 2.69 -28.59
N LEU A 330 4.19 2.17 -27.37
CA LEU A 330 4.07 0.72 -27.15
C LEU A 330 2.76 0.16 -27.70
N ASP A 331 1.68 0.91 -27.60
CA ASP A 331 0.36 0.50 -28.09
C ASP A 331 0.35 0.37 -29.61
N GLU A 332 0.96 1.33 -30.32
CA GLU A 332 1.11 1.28 -31.78
C GLU A 332 1.92 0.07 -32.25
N LYS A 333 2.95 -0.32 -31.48
CA LYS A 333 3.76 -1.51 -31.78
C LYS A 333 2.99 -2.82 -31.61
N GLY A 334 1.97 -2.84 -30.75
CA GLY A 334 1.24 -4.06 -30.41
C GLY A 334 2.09 -5.13 -29.71
N GLU A 335 3.28 -4.76 -29.21
CA GLU A 335 4.23 -5.71 -28.62
C GLU A 335 3.82 -6.03 -27.17
N ILE A 336 3.46 -7.30 -26.92
CA ILE A 336 3.04 -7.77 -25.60
C ILE A 336 4.23 -8.31 -24.79
N PHE A 337 5.12 -9.06 -25.44
CA PHE A 337 6.13 -9.89 -24.77
C PHE A 337 7.54 -9.29 -24.80
N GLY A 338 7.67 -8.02 -25.17
CA GLY A 338 8.92 -7.28 -25.14
C GLY A 338 9.49 -7.20 -23.73
N GLN A 339 10.80 -7.41 -23.61
CA GLN A 339 11.50 -7.47 -22.31
C GLN A 339 12.18 -6.15 -21.91
N ALA A 340 12.19 -5.15 -22.80
CA ALA A 340 12.74 -3.83 -22.49
C ALA A 340 11.95 -3.22 -21.33
N ALA A 341 12.62 -3.10 -20.18
CA ALA A 341 12.03 -2.60 -18.95
C ALA A 341 11.84 -1.08 -18.99
N ASP A 342 12.77 -0.36 -19.61
CA ASP A 342 12.75 1.10 -19.68
C ASP A 342 12.47 1.59 -21.11
N ASN A 343 11.31 2.21 -21.27
CA ASN A 343 10.90 2.93 -22.46
C ASN A 343 10.41 4.35 -22.11
N GLY A 344 10.61 4.80 -20.87
CA GLY A 344 10.04 6.04 -20.35
C GLY A 344 8.56 6.00 -19.96
N ALA A 345 7.85 4.87 -20.09
CA ALA A 345 6.46 4.73 -19.65
C ALA A 345 6.39 4.12 -18.24
N PHE A 346 6.12 4.93 -17.21
CA PHE A 346 6.26 4.53 -15.80
C PHE A 346 5.34 3.37 -15.39
N ALA A 347 4.10 3.41 -15.87
CA ALA A 347 3.10 2.36 -15.69
C ALA A 347 3.43 1.05 -16.42
N GLU A 348 4.54 1.03 -17.17
CA GLU A 348 5.03 -0.14 -17.89
C GLU A 348 6.42 -0.57 -17.39
N VAL A 349 7.08 0.18 -16.50
CA VAL A 349 8.43 -0.17 -16.03
C VAL A 349 8.38 -1.44 -15.18
N VAL A 350 9.12 -2.47 -15.60
CA VAL A 350 9.12 -3.77 -14.90
C VAL A 350 9.62 -3.59 -13.47
N GLY A 351 8.76 -3.95 -12.52
CA GLY A 351 9.03 -3.83 -11.08
C GLY A 351 8.82 -2.43 -10.49
N SER A 352 8.34 -1.43 -11.23
CA SER A 352 7.95 -0.15 -10.64
C SER A 352 6.67 -0.29 -9.81
N HIS A 353 6.51 0.60 -8.83
CA HIS A 353 5.29 0.73 -8.04
C HIS A 353 4.09 1.01 -8.96
N SER A 354 4.15 2.04 -9.81
CA SER A 354 3.13 2.35 -10.82
C SER A 354 2.65 1.17 -11.67
N LEU A 355 3.56 0.27 -12.09
CA LEU A 355 3.16 -0.93 -12.85
C LEU A 355 2.42 -1.91 -11.94
N MET A 356 2.92 -2.13 -10.73
CA MET A 356 2.43 -3.16 -9.82
C MET A 356 1.13 -2.77 -9.13
N SER A 357 0.92 -1.46 -8.92
CA SER A 357 -0.20 -0.94 -8.16
C SER A 357 -1.55 -1.24 -8.81
N LYS A 358 -2.54 -1.49 -7.97
CA LYS A 358 -3.89 -1.92 -8.33
C LYS A 358 -4.91 -0.99 -7.70
N ASP A 359 -4.55 0.27 -7.58
CA ASP A 359 -5.23 1.10 -6.59
C ASP A 359 -6.44 1.78 -7.19
N THR A 360 -6.67 1.65 -8.50
CA THR A 360 -7.87 2.16 -9.14
C THR A 360 -8.60 1.00 -9.83
N PRO A 361 -9.93 1.09 -10.04
CA PRO A 361 -10.66 0.09 -10.83
C PRO A 361 -10.17 0.02 -12.28
N THR A 362 -9.38 1.00 -12.72
CA THR A 362 -8.72 1.01 -14.04
C THR A 362 -7.30 0.43 -14.02
N SER A 363 -6.76 0.12 -12.83
CA SER A 363 -5.46 -0.52 -12.61
C SER A 363 -5.51 -2.04 -12.79
N GLU A 364 -6.44 -2.51 -13.63
CA GLU A 364 -6.56 -3.90 -14.07
C GLU A 364 -5.27 -4.38 -14.75
N PRO A 365 -4.99 -5.69 -14.75
CA PRO A 365 -5.85 -6.78 -14.25
C PRO A 365 -5.72 -7.06 -12.75
N PHE A 366 -6.61 -7.92 -12.24
CA PHE A 366 -6.63 -8.44 -10.85
C PHE A 366 -6.94 -7.40 -9.77
N PHE A 367 -7.58 -6.28 -10.12
CA PHE A 367 -8.02 -5.28 -9.15
C PHE A 367 -8.90 -5.89 -8.04
N GLU A 368 -9.98 -6.57 -8.44
CA GLU A 368 -10.95 -7.14 -7.50
C GLU A 368 -10.35 -8.26 -6.63
N ASP A 369 -9.42 -9.05 -7.16
CA ASP A 369 -8.73 -10.08 -6.40
C ASP A 369 -7.88 -9.45 -5.29
N ALA A 370 -7.10 -8.40 -5.61
CA ALA A 370 -6.29 -7.68 -4.62
C ALA A 370 -7.17 -7.03 -3.54
N ARG A 371 -8.26 -6.36 -3.95
CA ARG A 371 -9.24 -5.76 -3.03
C ARG A 371 -9.85 -6.78 -2.08
N THR A 372 -10.23 -7.96 -2.60
CA THR A 372 -10.80 -9.04 -1.80
C THR A 372 -9.79 -9.57 -0.78
N LEU A 373 -8.55 -9.81 -1.19
CA LEU A 373 -7.48 -10.31 -0.32
C LEU A 373 -7.13 -9.31 0.78
N ALA A 374 -6.97 -8.04 0.43
CA ALA A 374 -6.70 -6.96 1.38
C ALA A 374 -7.84 -6.83 2.40
N THR A 375 -9.10 -6.80 1.94
CA THR A 375 -10.28 -6.74 2.83
C THR A 375 -10.30 -7.88 3.84
N VAL A 376 -10.08 -9.10 3.37
CA VAL A 376 -10.08 -10.28 4.23
C VAL A 376 -8.91 -10.24 5.22
N ALA A 377 -7.71 -9.86 4.78
CA ALA A 377 -6.54 -9.73 5.64
C ALA A 377 -6.74 -8.67 6.73
N SER A 378 -7.18 -7.46 6.37
CA SER A 378 -7.49 -6.39 7.32
C SER A 378 -8.57 -6.81 8.31
N SER A 379 -9.65 -7.44 7.84
CA SER A 379 -10.72 -7.95 8.69
C SER A 379 -10.22 -9.00 9.69
N ILE A 380 -9.29 -9.88 9.28
CA ILE A 380 -8.67 -10.86 10.19
C ILE A 380 -7.87 -10.14 11.28
N VAL A 381 -7.00 -9.20 10.91
CA VAL A 381 -6.16 -8.47 11.87
C VAL A 381 -7.02 -7.72 12.88
N VAL A 382 -8.02 -6.96 12.43
CA VAL A 382 -8.94 -6.21 13.30
C VAL A 382 -9.72 -7.17 14.21
N ALA A 383 -10.31 -8.23 13.66
CA ALA A 383 -11.11 -9.17 14.45
C ALA A 383 -10.26 -9.88 15.53
N LEU A 384 -9.06 -10.34 15.19
CA LEU A 384 -8.17 -11.00 16.16
C LEU A 384 -7.74 -10.04 17.27
N LEU A 385 -7.36 -8.81 16.94
CA LEU A 385 -6.99 -7.80 17.92
C LEU A 385 -8.17 -7.52 18.86
N LEU A 386 -9.36 -7.26 18.30
CA LEU A 386 -10.56 -6.97 19.10
C LEU A 386 -10.94 -8.15 20.01
N HIS A 387 -10.87 -9.40 19.51
CA HIS A 387 -11.11 -10.59 20.33
C HIS A 387 -10.13 -10.68 21.50
N GLN A 388 -8.84 -10.43 21.24
CA GLN A 388 -7.78 -10.50 22.23
C GLN A 388 -7.87 -9.42 23.32
N VAL A 389 -8.33 -8.21 22.97
CA VAL A 389 -8.50 -7.12 23.95
C VAL A 389 -9.84 -7.22 24.70
N ALA A 390 -10.87 -7.80 24.08
CA ALA A 390 -12.19 -8.02 24.67
C ALA A 390 -12.19 -9.16 25.70
N VAL A 391 -11.61 -10.31 25.36
CA VAL A 391 -11.54 -11.49 26.22
C VAL A 391 -10.09 -11.98 26.22
N PRO A 392 -9.23 -11.44 27.11
CA PRO A 392 -7.84 -11.84 27.20
C PRO A 392 -7.71 -13.35 27.33
N ALA A 393 -7.05 -14.01 26.38
CA ALA A 393 -6.68 -15.41 26.47
C ALA A 393 -5.54 -15.60 27.50
N GLY A 394 -5.83 -15.30 28.77
CA GLY A 394 -4.93 -15.43 29.93
C GLY A 394 -3.56 -14.81 29.71
N ASP A 395 -3.43 -13.48 29.72
CA ASP A 395 -2.16 -12.74 29.62
C ASP A 395 -1.18 -13.18 28.50
N ARG A 396 -1.65 -13.97 27.52
CA ARG A 396 -0.82 -14.44 26.40
C ARG A 396 -0.99 -13.49 25.23
N PRO A 397 0.06 -12.74 24.85
CA PRO A 397 0.00 -11.90 23.67
C PRO A 397 -0.08 -12.76 22.41
N LEU A 398 -0.75 -12.23 21.38
CA LEU A 398 -0.86 -12.93 20.09
C LEU A 398 0.50 -13.09 19.42
N GLY A 399 0.68 -14.21 18.73
CA GLY A 399 1.81 -14.45 17.84
C GLY A 399 1.72 -13.65 16.54
N TRP A 400 1.67 -12.31 16.61
CA TRP A 400 1.46 -11.43 15.43
C TRP A 400 2.42 -11.71 14.27
N ASP A 401 3.68 -12.02 14.54
CA ASP A 401 4.64 -12.43 13.50
C ASP A 401 4.16 -13.67 12.72
N GLN A 402 3.65 -14.69 13.40
CA GLN A 402 3.18 -15.92 12.75
C GLN A 402 1.86 -15.70 11.99
N ILE A 403 0.97 -14.89 12.55
CA ILE A 403 -0.28 -14.47 11.91
C ILE A 403 0.02 -13.71 10.62
N LEU A 404 0.89 -12.70 10.70
CA LEU A 404 1.26 -11.87 9.55
C LEU A 404 2.07 -12.67 8.52
N ARG A 405 2.98 -13.58 8.89
CA ARG A 405 3.64 -14.49 7.93
C ARG A 405 2.66 -15.44 7.24
N ARG A 406 1.50 -15.70 7.83
CA ARG A 406 0.43 -16.48 7.17
C ARG A 406 -0.34 -15.62 6.17
N LEU A 407 -0.53 -14.34 6.46
CA LEU A 407 -1.23 -13.37 5.59
C LEU A 407 -0.34 -12.84 4.46
N ILE A 408 0.85 -12.32 4.80
CA ILE A 408 1.82 -11.66 3.94
C ILE A 408 2.89 -12.69 3.57
N ARG A 409 2.74 -13.31 2.40
CA ARG A 409 3.64 -14.38 1.94
C ARG A 409 3.56 -14.63 0.45
N TYR A 410 4.48 -15.47 -0.02
CA TYR A 410 4.33 -16.13 -1.32
C TYR A 410 3.11 -17.07 -1.30
N PRO A 411 2.16 -16.94 -2.25
CA PRO A 411 0.93 -17.71 -2.22
C PRO A 411 1.18 -19.20 -2.55
N PRO A 412 0.55 -20.13 -1.82
CA PRO A 412 0.67 -21.54 -2.13
C PRO A 412 -0.02 -21.89 -3.47
N PRO A 413 0.57 -22.78 -4.30
CA PRO A 413 0.09 -23.02 -5.67
C PRO A 413 -1.34 -23.56 -5.79
N SER A 414 -1.86 -24.30 -4.82
CA SER A 414 -3.13 -25.04 -4.95
C SER A 414 -4.05 -24.97 -3.73
N ALA A 415 -3.69 -24.19 -2.71
CA ALA A 415 -4.44 -24.11 -1.45
C ALA A 415 -4.31 -22.70 -0.87
N GLY A 416 -4.60 -22.54 0.41
CA GLY A 416 -4.41 -21.28 1.14
C GLY A 416 -5.71 -20.60 1.52
N TRP A 417 -5.61 -19.62 2.41
CA TRP A 417 -6.74 -18.78 2.77
C TRP A 417 -7.09 -17.85 1.61
N GLU A 418 -6.10 -17.48 0.80
CA GLU A 418 -6.20 -16.58 -0.33
C GLU A 418 -7.20 -17.09 -1.36
N ARG A 419 -7.09 -18.37 -1.76
CA ARG A 419 -8.03 -18.99 -2.71
C ARG A 419 -9.43 -19.13 -2.15
N ARG A 420 -9.53 -19.45 -0.86
CA ARG A 420 -10.82 -19.58 -0.16
C ARG A 420 -11.51 -18.23 -0.09
N ALA A 421 -10.77 -17.16 0.22
CA ALA A 421 -11.26 -15.78 0.17
C ALA A 421 -11.75 -15.39 -1.23
N LEU A 422 -10.98 -15.67 -2.28
CA LEU A 422 -11.38 -15.41 -3.67
C LEU A 422 -12.58 -16.26 -4.13
N ALA A 423 -12.80 -17.43 -3.51
CA ALA A 423 -13.99 -18.26 -3.71
C ALA A 423 -15.20 -17.82 -2.86
N GLY A 424 -15.08 -16.77 -2.05
CA GLY A 424 -16.12 -16.28 -1.15
C GLY A 424 -16.31 -17.13 0.12
N GLU A 425 -15.34 -17.98 0.46
CA GLU A 425 -15.38 -18.79 1.68
C GLU A 425 -14.92 -18.01 2.91
N GLN A 426 -15.49 -18.35 4.07
CA GLN A 426 -15.10 -17.82 5.38
C GLN A 426 -13.72 -18.35 5.81
N VAL A 427 -12.76 -17.46 6.07
CA VAL A 427 -11.40 -17.83 6.49
C VAL A 427 -11.06 -17.50 7.95
N HIS A 428 -11.86 -16.64 8.62
CA HIS A 428 -11.64 -16.25 10.03
C HIS A 428 -11.42 -17.43 11.00
N PRO A 429 -12.16 -18.56 10.91
CA PRO A 429 -11.96 -19.67 11.84
C PRO A 429 -10.60 -20.38 11.72
N GLU A 430 -9.89 -20.26 10.60
CA GLU A 430 -8.50 -20.76 10.49
C GLU A 430 -7.56 -19.87 11.31
N PHE A 431 -7.71 -18.56 11.20
CA PHE A 431 -6.85 -17.59 11.86
C PHE A 431 -7.12 -17.48 13.36
N ALA A 432 -8.37 -17.67 13.80
CA ALA A 432 -8.67 -17.81 15.22
C ALA A 432 -7.93 -19.01 15.85
N ARG A 433 -7.91 -20.16 15.16
CA ARG A 433 -7.13 -21.33 15.61
C ARG A 433 -5.63 -21.08 15.59
N LEU A 434 -5.12 -20.41 14.56
CA LEU A 434 -3.72 -20.01 14.50
C LEU A 434 -3.36 -19.08 15.68
N ALA A 435 -4.21 -18.11 16.00
CA ALA A 435 -4.01 -17.24 17.15
C ALA A 435 -3.97 -18.02 18.48
N GLU A 436 -4.83 -19.04 18.65
CA GLU A 436 -4.82 -19.92 19.84
C GLU A 436 -3.54 -20.76 19.94
N ASP A 437 -3.02 -21.25 18.81
CA ASP A 437 -1.84 -22.11 18.75
C ASP A 437 -0.51 -21.33 18.87
N THR A 438 -0.53 -20.02 18.63
CA THR A 438 0.69 -19.21 18.51
C THR A 438 0.91 -18.32 19.74
N THR A 439 1.71 -18.82 20.69
CA THR A 439 2.18 -18.03 21.82
C THR A 439 3.57 -17.44 21.57
N ARG A 440 3.76 -16.17 21.90
CA ARG A 440 5.07 -15.50 21.83
C ARG A 440 6.11 -16.25 22.68
N PRO A 441 7.25 -16.67 22.12
CA PRO A 441 8.38 -17.10 22.94
C PRO A 441 8.96 -15.89 23.70
N PRO A 442 9.24 -16.00 25.01
CA PRO A 442 9.82 -14.89 25.76
C PRO A 442 11.22 -14.53 25.23
N GLY A 443 11.47 -13.23 25.00
CA GLY A 443 12.84 -12.70 24.84
C GLY A 443 13.33 -12.35 23.43
N CYS A 444 12.52 -11.72 22.56
CA CYS A 444 13.08 -11.10 21.35
C CYS A 444 13.86 -9.82 21.73
N SER A 445 15.19 -9.82 21.53
CA SER A 445 16.11 -8.87 22.16
C SER A 445 16.46 -7.63 21.33
N ARG A 446 15.79 -7.37 20.21
CA ARG A 446 16.00 -6.13 19.43
C ARG A 446 14.78 -5.82 18.55
N SER A 447 14.18 -4.63 18.75
CA SER A 447 13.07 -4.15 17.93
C SER A 447 13.55 -3.86 16.51
N ARG A 448 13.02 -4.59 15.53
CA ARG A 448 13.25 -4.36 14.10
C ARG A 448 12.60 -3.07 13.63
N ARG A 449 11.48 -2.68 14.24
CA ARG A 449 10.81 -1.41 14.00
C ARG A 449 11.72 -0.24 14.33
N SER A 450 12.27 -0.20 15.54
CA SER A 450 13.20 0.88 15.93
C SER A 450 14.44 0.93 15.03
N GLU A 451 14.98 -0.22 14.60
CA GLU A 451 16.10 -0.26 13.65
C GLU A 451 15.77 0.41 12.31
N LEU A 452 14.57 0.16 11.77
CA LEU A 452 14.10 0.78 10.54
C LEU A 452 13.85 2.27 10.73
N GLU A 453 13.07 2.65 11.74
CA GLU A 453 12.79 4.06 12.04
C GLU A 453 14.07 4.87 12.24
N ASP A 454 15.05 4.33 12.96
CA ASP A 454 16.36 4.96 13.14
C ASP A 454 17.13 5.09 11.82
N ARG A 455 17.04 4.09 10.93
CA ARG A 455 17.64 4.16 9.59
C ARG A 455 17.03 5.29 8.76
N TYR A 456 15.71 5.42 8.76
CA TYR A 456 15.02 6.47 8.02
C TYR A 456 15.25 7.86 8.62
N ARG A 457 15.30 7.98 9.96
CA ARG A 457 15.68 9.22 10.63
C ARG A 457 17.08 9.67 10.24
N ARG A 458 18.05 8.75 10.14
CA ARG A 458 19.40 9.06 9.63
C ARG A 458 19.39 9.48 8.16
N LEU A 459 18.68 8.75 7.30
CA LEU A 459 18.59 9.10 5.87
C LEU A 459 17.97 10.50 5.67
N ALA A 460 16.92 10.84 6.44
CA ALA A 460 16.31 12.16 6.39
C ALA A 460 17.28 13.27 6.83
N GLN A 461 18.12 13.01 7.85
CA GLN A 461 19.16 13.94 8.29
C GLN A 461 20.25 14.13 7.22
N GLU A 462 20.70 13.04 6.58
CA GLU A 462 21.69 13.07 5.51
C GLU A 462 21.22 13.85 4.28
N LEU A 463 19.92 13.79 3.96
CA LEU A 463 19.33 14.52 2.82
C LEU A 463 19.05 16.00 3.13
N SER A 464 19.00 16.37 4.42
CA SER A 464 18.69 17.74 4.86
C SER A 464 19.93 18.61 5.07
N GLY A 465 21.12 18.01 5.12
CA GLY A 465 22.41 18.69 5.29
C GLY A 465 23.16 18.85 3.98
#